data_AF-A0A842UCG9-F1
#
_entry.id   AF-A0A842UCG9-F1
#
_cell.length_a   1.000
_cell.length_b   1.000
_cell.length_c   1.000
_cell.angle_alpha   90.00
_cell.angle_beta   90.00
_cell.angle_gamma   90.00
#
_symmetry.space_group_name_H-M   'P 1'
#
loop_
_entity.id
_entity.type
_entity.pdbx_description
1 polymer ?
#
loop_
_entity_poly.entity_id
_entity_poly.type
_entity_poly.pdbx_seq_one_letter_code
_entity_poly.pdbx_strand_id
1 'polypeptide(L)' 'MSNKSIGWNGKKLNEMLEKSEKLFTETGYYQGIDRISLKEQNPFRYERAFASLRGALVSARETALHVAASPIV' A
#
# COMPACT_ATOMS: atom_id res chain seq x y z
N MET A 1 9.40 24.20 12.15
CA MET A 1 8.85 22.92 11.67
C MET A 1 8.31 23.13 10.26
N SER A 2 8.65 22.25 9.31
CA SER A 2 8.20 22.37 7.92
C SER A 2 6.68 22.18 7.85
N ASN A 3 5.94 23.19 7.38
CA ASN A 3 4.48 23.14 7.22
C ASN A 3 4.05 22.37 5.94
N LYS A 4 4.89 21.44 5.49
CA LYS A 4 4.68 20.68 4.26
C LYS A 4 3.88 19.43 4.57
N SER A 5 2.77 19.24 3.87
CA SER A 5 1.96 18.02 3.99
C SER A 5 2.76 16.77 3.60
N ILE A 6 2.42 15.64 4.22
CA ILE A 6 3.18 14.38 4.14
C ILE A 6 2.69 13.42 3.04
N GLY A 7 1.57 13.74 2.37
CA GLY A 7 1.01 12.91 1.31
C GLY A 7 1.72 13.10 -0.04
N TRP A 8 1.31 12.29 -1.01
CA TRP A 8 1.84 12.34 -2.39
C TRP A 8 1.80 13.75 -2.96
N ASN A 9 2.92 14.19 -3.54
CA ASN A 9 3.07 15.51 -4.14
C ASN A 9 2.67 16.68 -3.21
N GLY A 10 2.84 16.51 -1.89
CA GLY A 10 2.54 17.57 -0.91
C GLY A 10 1.05 17.71 -0.55
N LYS A 11 0.23 16.71 -0.85
CA LYS A 11 -1.18 16.66 -0.42
C LYS A 11 -1.32 16.32 1.05
N LYS A 12 -2.43 16.72 1.65
CA LYS A 12 -2.85 16.22 2.96
C LYS A 12 -3.40 14.80 2.82
N LEU A 13 -3.36 14.04 3.91
CA LEU A 13 -3.86 12.66 3.92
C LEU A 13 -5.37 12.59 3.66
N ASN A 14 -6.15 13.51 4.23
CA ASN A 14 -7.59 13.57 4.00
C ASN A 14 -7.93 13.89 2.54
N GLU A 15 -7.21 14.81 1.90
CA GLU A 15 -7.38 15.11 0.47
C GLU A 15 -7.11 13.88 -0.42
N MET A 16 -6.13 13.05 -0.05
CA MET A 16 -5.85 11.80 -0.76
C MET A 16 -6.96 10.76 -0.58
N LEU A 17 -7.50 10.67 0.64
CA LEU A 17 -8.60 9.77 0.96
C LEU A 17 -9.89 10.18 0.24
N GLU A 18 -10.30 11.44 0.38
CA GLU A 18 -11.49 12.01 -0.28
C GLU A 18 -11.44 11.81 -1.80
N LYS A 19 -10.26 12.02 -2.41
CA LYS A 19 -10.07 11.73 -3.83
C LYS A 19 -10.27 10.26 -4.16
N SER A 20 -9.74 9.35 -3.35
CA SER A 20 -9.88 7.90 -3.56
C SER A 20 -11.34 7.45 -3.47
N GLU A 21 -12.07 7.94 -2.47
CA GLU A 21 -13.48 7.63 -2.25
C GLU A 21 -14.37 8.16 -3.38
N LYS A 22 -14.09 9.40 -3.83
CA LYS A 22 -14.78 9.98 -4.99
C LYS A 22 -14.56 9.16 -6.25
N LEU A 23 -13.31 8.80 -6.58
CA LEU A 23 -12.99 7.97 -7.74
C LEU A 23 -13.68 6.60 -7.67
N PHE A 24 -13.70 5.98 -6.48
CA PHE A 24 -14.38 4.71 -6.30
C PHE A 24 -15.89 4.83 -6.49
N THR A 25 -16.52 5.87 -5.94
CA THR A 25 -17.96 6.10 -6.06
C THR A 25 -18.37 6.37 -7.51
N GLU A 26 -17.57 7.14 -8.25
CA GLU A 26 -17.87 7.51 -9.65
C GLU A 26 -17.61 6.37 -10.65
N THR A 27 -16.60 5.53 -10.39
CA THR A 27 -16.13 4.55 -11.38
C THR A 27 -16.40 3.10 -11.01
N GLY A 28 -16.64 2.80 -9.73
CA GLY A 28 -16.68 1.44 -9.20
C GLY A 28 -15.30 0.77 -9.04
N TYR A 29 -14.21 1.44 -9.43
CA TYR A 29 -12.84 0.90 -9.38
C TYR A 29 -12.01 1.61 -8.32
N TYR A 30 -11.24 0.85 -7.52
CA TYR A 30 -10.37 1.42 -6.49
C TYR A 30 -9.35 2.38 -7.12
N GLN A 31 -9.27 3.60 -6.60
CA GLN A 31 -8.46 4.70 -7.17
C GLN A 31 -8.78 5.02 -8.64
N GLY A 32 -9.95 4.62 -9.15
CA GLY A 32 -10.31 4.76 -10.56
C GLY A 32 -9.48 3.89 -11.51
N ILE A 33 -8.81 2.86 -10.99
CA ILE A 33 -7.93 1.98 -11.76
C ILE A 33 -8.76 0.83 -12.32
N ASP A 34 -9.24 1.00 -13.54
CA ASP A 34 -9.97 -0.03 -14.30
C ASP A 34 -9.04 -1.08 -14.93
N ARG A 35 -7.76 -0.74 -15.15
CA ARG A 35 -6.73 -1.63 -15.70
C ARG A 35 -5.44 -1.62 -14.89
N ILE A 36 -4.90 -2.81 -14.65
CA ILE A 36 -3.66 -2.99 -13.87
C ILE A 36 -2.45 -2.91 -14.81
N SER A 37 -2.17 -1.71 -15.32
CA SER A 37 -1.17 -1.48 -16.37
C SER A 37 0.22 -2.02 -16.04
N LEU A 38 0.68 -1.92 -14.78
CA LEU A 38 1.98 -2.47 -14.37
C LEU A 38 2.03 -4.00 -14.51
N LYS A 39 0.94 -4.70 -14.18
CA LYS A 39 0.84 -6.16 -14.31
C LYS A 39 0.74 -6.58 -15.77
N GLU A 40 -0.02 -5.84 -16.57
CA GLU A 40 -0.20 -6.12 -17.99
C GLU A 40 1.08 -5.87 -18.79
N GLN A 41 1.76 -4.74 -18.56
CA GLN A 41 2.94 -4.33 -19.34
C GLN A 41 4.24 -4.93 -18.81
N ASN A 42 4.33 -5.19 -17.51
CA ASN A 42 5.53 -5.74 -16.88
C ASN A 42 5.19 -6.74 -15.77
N PRO A 43 4.65 -7.92 -16.14
CA PRO A 43 4.16 -8.92 -15.18
C PRO A 43 5.26 -9.40 -14.24
N PHE A 44 6.49 -9.61 -14.73
CA PHE A 44 7.61 -10.03 -13.88
C PHE A 44 7.95 -9.00 -12.81
N ARG A 45 7.93 -7.71 -13.14
CA ARG A 45 8.18 -6.65 -12.15
C ARG A 45 7.05 -6.59 -11.12
N TYR A 46 5.81 -6.72 -11.56
CA TYR A 46 4.65 -6.76 -10.67
C TYR A 46 4.75 -7.93 -9.68
N GLU A 47 4.95 -9.15 -10.19
CA GLU A 47 5.02 -10.36 -9.36
C GLU A 47 6.24 -10.37 -8.43
N ARG A 48 7.38 -9.86 -8.89
CA ARG A 48 8.56 -9.68 -8.03
C ARG A 48 8.27 -8.75 -6.86
N ALA A 49 7.65 -7.59 -7.11
CA ALA A 49 7.33 -6.63 -6.06
C ALA A 49 6.32 -7.23 -5.05
N PHE A 50 5.31 -7.92 -5.55
CA PHE A 50 4.33 -8.63 -4.73
C PHE A 50 4.99 -9.70 -3.84
N ALA A 51 5.79 -10.59 -4.43
CA ALA A 51 6.46 -11.67 -3.72
C ALA A 51 7.43 -11.14 -2.66
N SER A 52 8.22 -10.11 -2.99
CA SER A 52 9.15 -9.49 -2.05
C SER A 52 8.43 -8.84 -0.87
N LEU A 53 7.37 -8.05 -1.12
CA LEU A 53 6.64 -7.38 -0.04
C LEU A 53 5.95 -8.39 0.88
N ARG A 54 5.29 -9.39 0.31
CA ARG A 54 4.64 -10.45 1.09
C ARG A 54 5.64 -11.25 1.92
N GLY A 55 6.77 -11.64 1.32
CA GLY A 55 7.84 -12.36 2.03
C GLY A 55 8.42 -11.54 3.19
N ALA A 56 8.65 -10.24 2.97
CA ALA A 56 9.14 -9.33 4.00
C ALA A 56 8.14 -9.21 5.18
N LEU A 57 6.84 -9.09 4.90
CA LEU A 57 5.82 -8.99 5.94
C LEU A 57 5.75 -10.26 6.81
N VAL A 58 5.77 -11.44 6.18
CA VAL A 58 5.77 -12.72 6.89
C VAL A 58 7.01 -12.85 7.77
N SER A 59 8.19 -12.57 7.20
CA SER A 59 9.45 -12.65 7.93
C SER A 59 9.52 -11.66 9.10
N ALA A 60 9.05 -10.42 8.89
CA ALA A 60 9.00 -9.40 9.93
C ALA A 60 8.10 -9.83 11.09
N ARG A 61 6.92 -10.39 10.79
CA ARG A 61 6.02 -10.93 11.80
C ARG A 61 6.70 -12.06 12.58
N GLU A 62 7.20 -13.08 11.89
CA GLU A 62 7.82 -14.26 12.51
C GLU A 62 8.98 -13.87 13.42
N THR A 63 9.84 -12.97 12.95
CA THR A 63 10.98 -12.49 13.72
C THR A 63 10.54 -11.71 14.97
N ALA A 64 9.47 -10.92 14.86
CA ALA A 64 8.98 -10.10 15.96
C ALA A 64 8.36 -10.92 17.10
N LEU A 65 7.75 -12.09 16.82
CA LEU A 65 7.17 -12.96 17.86
C LEU A 65 8.25 -13.39 18.86
N HIS A 66 9.47 -13.65 18.39
CA HIS A 66 10.59 -14.07 19.24
C HIS A 66 11.14 -12.98 20.18
N VAL A 67 10.66 -11.74 20.06
CA VAL A 67 11.03 -10.65 20.97
C VAL A 67 10.10 -10.59 22.18
N ALA A 68 8.88 -11.12 22.07
CA ALA A 68 7.90 -11.03 23.12
C ALA A 68 8.21 -11.99 24.27
N ALA A 69 8.01 -11.51 25.50
CA ALA A 69 8.06 -12.35 26.71
C ALA A 69 6.74 -13.10 26.96
N SER A 70 5.66 -12.68 26.27
CA SER A 70 4.34 -13.31 26.39
C SER A 70 4.28 -14.55 25.48
N PRO A 71 3.84 -15.72 25.97
CA PRO A 71 3.71 -16.93 25.15
C PRO A 71 2.65 -16.86 24.05
N ILE A 72 1.77 -15.84 24.10
CA ILE A 72 0.64 -15.67 23.17
C ILE A 72 1.07 -14.88 21.93
N VAL A 73 2.09 -14.04 22.07
CA VAL A 73 2.58 -13.13 21.01
C VAL A 73 3.84 -13.71 20.42
#